data_AF-A0A3Q8XVV8-F1
#
_entry.id   AF-A0A3Q8XVV8-F1
#
_cell.length_a   1.000
_cell.length_b   1.000
_cell.length_c   1.000
_cell.angle_alpha   90.00
_cell.angle_beta   90.00
_cell.angle_gamma   90.00
#
_symmetry.space_group_name_H-M   'P 1'
#
loop_
_entity.id
_entity.type
_entity.pdbx_description
1 polymer ?
#
loop_
_entity_poly.entity_id
_entity_poly.type
_entity_poly.pdbx_seq_one_letter_code
_entity_poly.pdbx_strand_id
1 'polypeptide(L)'
;MPPLFPGFPEHHRRCCNRRRGSGYQQPGFTYGISDNNTGVTVHKPNGNTAPVYFARLNKHVPTPFKVEPYTGIGPNLHHKFLVIDFNTPDARVWTGSYNFSKPADLQNGENLLLIRDQKIATSYMVEGIRIFDDYHFRVTQEDAAEAKKTSSLQKAPTAGEDPWWAEDYTDPFKIRDRELFA
;
A
#
# COMPACT_ATOMS: atom_id res chain seq x y z
N MET A 1 -25.06 3.38 -46.44
CA MET A 1 -23.63 3.27 -46.07
C MET A 1 -23.50 2.10 -45.12
N PRO A 2 -22.67 1.08 -45.43
CA PRO A 2 -22.45 -0.05 -44.52
C PRO A 2 -21.44 0.32 -43.41
N PRO A 3 -21.51 -0.29 -42.21
CA PRO A 3 -20.54 -0.05 -41.15
C PRO A 3 -19.19 -0.71 -41.46
N LEU A 4 -18.13 0.08 -41.29
CA LEU A 4 -16.72 -0.28 -41.40
C LEU A 4 -16.21 -0.83 -40.06
N PHE A 5 -16.44 -2.10 -39.71
CA PHE A 5 -15.56 -2.86 -38.79
C PHE A 5 -15.79 -4.37 -39.01
N PRO A 6 -14.78 -5.16 -39.40
CA PRO A 6 -14.89 -6.62 -39.41
C PRO A 6 -14.95 -7.16 -37.98
N GLY A 7 -15.79 -8.17 -37.77
CA GLY A 7 -16.11 -8.73 -36.45
C GLY A 7 -14.90 -9.22 -35.67
N PHE A 8 -14.83 -8.83 -34.39
CA PHE A 8 -13.99 -9.48 -33.40
C PHE A 8 -14.55 -10.88 -33.10
N PRO A 9 -13.72 -11.93 -33.04
CA PRO A 9 -14.16 -13.24 -32.60
C PRO A 9 -14.55 -13.21 -31.11
N GLU A 10 -15.75 -13.68 -30.79
CA GLU A 10 -16.25 -13.90 -29.44
C GLU A 10 -15.40 -14.95 -28.69
N HIS A 11 -14.40 -14.50 -27.94
CA HIS A 11 -13.70 -15.33 -26.94
C HIS A 11 -13.81 -14.74 -25.52
N HIS A 12 -14.97 -14.22 -25.16
CA HIS A 12 -15.27 -13.76 -23.80
C HIS A 12 -16.54 -14.38 -23.23
N ARG A 13 -16.48 -15.68 -22.91
CA ARG A 13 -17.31 -16.30 -21.86
C ARG A 13 -16.61 -17.51 -21.25
N ARG A 14 -15.59 -17.29 -20.41
CA ARG A 14 -15.10 -18.31 -19.47
C ARG A 14 -14.14 -17.75 -18.41
N CYS A 15 -14.59 -16.77 -17.62
CA CYS A 15 -13.89 -16.42 -16.36
C CYS A 15 -14.80 -16.25 -15.14
N CYS A 16 -16.12 -16.16 -15.31
CA CYS A 16 -17.08 -16.09 -14.19
C CYS A 16 -17.96 -17.35 -14.12
N ASN A 17 -17.39 -18.46 -13.66
CA ASN A 17 -18.07 -19.47 -12.82
C ASN A 17 -17.20 -20.72 -12.70
N ARG A 18 -16.31 -20.74 -11.70
CA ARG A 18 -15.82 -22.00 -11.13
C ARG A 18 -16.13 -21.99 -9.63
N ARG A 19 -17.27 -22.62 -9.33
CA ARG A 19 -17.69 -23.30 -8.09
C ARG A 19 -17.27 -22.67 -6.76
N ARG A 20 -18.27 -22.22 -6.01
CA ARG A 20 -18.23 -22.13 -4.54
C ARG A 20 -17.84 -23.49 -3.97
N GLY A 21 -16.59 -23.62 -3.56
CA GLY A 21 -16.11 -24.62 -2.62
C GLY A 21 -15.83 -23.92 -1.30
N SER A 22 -16.40 -24.44 -0.23
CA SER A 22 -16.02 -24.12 1.14
C SER A 22 -14.51 -24.32 1.30
N GLY A 23 -13.76 -23.23 1.44
CA GLY A 23 -12.31 -23.27 1.61
C GLY A 23 -11.80 -21.84 1.70
N TYR A 24 -11.23 -21.50 2.87
CA TYR A 24 -10.49 -20.29 3.20
C TYR A 24 -10.64 -19.15 2.19
N GLN A 25 -11.47 -18.15 2.53
CA GLN A 25 -11.34 -16.81 1.96
C GLN A 25 -9.86 -16.45 2.17
N GLN A 26 -9.06 -16.48 1.11
CA GLN A 26 -7.68 -16.02 1.18
C GLN A 26 -7.78 -14.60 1.75
N PRO A 27 -7.28 -14.32 2.97
CA PRO A 27 -7.36 -12.97 3.50
C PRO A 27 -6.59 -12.13 2.49
N GLY A 28 -7.28 -11.27 1.74
CA GLY A 28 -6.63 -10.40 0.78
C GLY A 28 -5.50 -9.68 1.51
N PHE A 29 -4.30 -9.71 0.94
CA PHE A 29 -3.23 -8.84 1.40
C PHE A 29 -3.64 -7.42 1.01
N THR A 30 -4.18 -6.67 1.96
CA THR A 30 -4.66 -5.30 1.75
C THR A 30 -3.81 -4.37 2.61
N TYR A 31 -2.84 -3.74 1.97
CA TYR A 31 -2.19 -2.55 2.50
C TYR A 31 -2.90 -1.35 1.89
N GLY A 32 -3.34 -0.44 2.75
CA GLY A 32 -4.21 0.65 2.35
C GLY A 32 -3.93 1.89 3.17
N ILE A 33 -3.96 3.01 2.49
CA ILE A 33 -3.95 4.32 3.09
C ILE A 33 -5.19 5.05 2.59
N SER A 34 -6.07 5.45 3.51
CA SER A 34 -7.23 6.30 3.20
C SER A 34 -7.05 7.66 3.84
N ASP A 35 -6.82 8.68 3.02
CA ASP A 35 -6.69 10.05 3.48
C ASP A 35 -8.08 10.72 3.61
N ASN A 36 -8.30 11.40 4.74
CA ASN A 36 -9.48 12.22 5.01
C ASN A 36 -9.02 13.62 5.41
N ASN A 37 -9.91 14.62 5.40
CA ASN A 37 -9.57 16.03 5.72
C ASN A 37 -8.90 16.24 7.08
N THR A 38 -8.78 15.21 7.92
CA THR A 38 -8.14 15.25 9.23
C THR A 38 -6.90 14.36 9.33
N GLY A 39 -6.59 13.48 8.37
CA GLY A 39 -5.45 12.57 8.44
C GLY A 39 -5.56 11.31 7.58
N VAL A 40 -4.53 10.47 7.67
CA VAL A 40 -4.25 9.30 6.84
C VAL A 40 -4.56 8.01 7.61
N THR A 41 -5.59 7.26 7.25
CA THR A 41 -5.89 5.97 7.90
C THR A 41 -5.04 4.86 7.30
N VAL A 42 -4.14 4.29 8.08
CA VAL A 42 -3.26 3.17 7.72
C VAL A 42 -3.92 1.86 8.09
N HIS A 43 -4.07 0.95 7.14
CA HIS A 43 -4.46 -0.45 7.39
C HIS A 43 -3.23 -1.27 7.78
N LYS A 44 -3.07 -1.58 9.07
CA LYS A 44 -1.98 -2.39 9.62
C LYS A 44 -2.04 -3.84 9.07
N PRO A 45 -0.92 -4.55 9.00
CA PRO A 45 -0.85 -5.93 8.47
C PRO A 45 -1.75 -6.92 9.22
N ASN A 46 -2.03 -6.65 10.50
CA ASN A 46 -2.91 -7.42 11.35
C ASN A 46 -4.42 -7.15 11.13
N GLY A 47 -4.78 -6.35 10.13
CA GLY A 47 -6.16 -5.98 9.79
C GLY A 47 -6.74 -4.79 10.55
N ASN A 48 -6.02 -4.24 11.54
CA ASN A 48 -6.45 -3.04 12.27
C ASN A 48 -6.17 -1.76 11.49
N THR A 49 -6.88 -0.68 11.78
CA THR A 49 -6.62 0.65 11.21
C THR A 49 -6.11 1.62 12.27
N ALA A 50 -5.24 2.56 11.88
CA ALA A 50 -4.81 3.67 12.73
C ALA A 50 -4.72 4.96 11.92
N PRO A 51 -5.21 6.10 12.46
CA PRO A 51 -5.02 7.39 11.83
C PRO A 51 -3.56 7.86 11.99
N VAL A 52 -3.04 8.53 10.98
CA VAL A 52 -1.72 9.18 10.97
C VAL A 52 -1.87 10.61 10.52
N TYR A 53 -1.25 11.52 11.25
CA TYR A 53 -1.36 12.95 11.01
C TYR A 53 -0.06 13.50 10.39
N PHE A 54 -0.19 14.48 9.49
CA PHE A 54 0.90 15.12 8.74
C PHE A 54 1.76 16.10 9.55
N ALA A 55 2.00 15.84 10.84
CA ALA A 55 2.65 16.80 11.73
C ALA A 55 3.85 16.22 12.49
N ARG A 56 4.53 15.23 11.92
CA ARG A 56 5.52 14.44 12.66
C ARG A 56 6.98 14.83 12.43
N LEU A 57 7.29 16.10 12.62
CA LEU A 57 8.67 16.56 12.63
C LEU A 57 9.19 16.62 14.07
N ASN A 58 10.38 16.06 14.29
CA ASN A 58 10.99 16.06 15.62
C ASN A 58 11.45 17.49 16.01
N LYS A 59 11.62 17.74 17.32
CA LYS A 59 12.03 19.06 17.83
C LYS A 59 13.43 19.52 17.37
N HIS A 60 14.22 18.63 16.74
CA HIS A 60 15.62 18.85 16.37
C HIS A 60 15.81 19.04 14.85
N VAL A 61 14.76 19.00 14.03
CA VAL A 61 14.93 19.22 12.60
C VAL A 61 15.17 20.72 12.32
N PRO A 62 16.21 21.10 11.55
CA PRO A 62 16.48 22.50 11.24
C PRO A 62 15.41 23.09 10.31
N THR A 63 15.23 24.41 10.36
CA THR A 63 14.39 25.16 9.40
C THR A 63 14.91 24.93 7.97
N PRO A 64 14.04 24.68 6.96
CA PRO A 64 12.57 24.78 6.96
C PRO A 64 11.81 23.51 7.36
N PHE A 65 12.50 22.41 7.64
CA PHE A 65 11.90 21.09 7.90
C PHE A 65 11.31 20.95 9.32
N LYS A 66 10.84 22.04 9.93
CA LYS A 66 10.09 22.02 11.21
C LYS A 66 8.58 21.91 11.02
N VAL A 67 8.12 22.11 9.79
CA VAL A 67 6.71 22.02 9.40
C VAL A 67 6.64 21.18 8.13
N GLU A 68 5.75 20.18 8.08
CA GLU A 68 5.52 19.46 6.82
C GLU A 68 4.79 20.43 5.88
N PRO A 69 5.12 20.44 4.58
CA PRO A 69 4.38 21.26 3.62
C PRO A 69 2.92 20.84 3.64
N TYR A 70 2.08 21.63 4.31
CA TYR A 70 0.65 21.44 4.36
C TYR A 70 0.05 22.32 3.27
N THR A 71 -0.57 21.69 2.27
CA THR A 71 -1.14 22.40 1.12
C THR A 71 -2.42 23.18 1.45
N GLY A 72 -2.90 23.11 2.70
CA GLY A 72 -4.10 23.80 3.16
C GLY A 72 -5.40 23.08 2.81
N ILE A 73 -5.41 22.23 1.79
CA ILE A 73 -6.60 21.56 1.24
C ILE A 73 -6.23 20.17 0.73
N GLY A 74 -6.87 19.14 1.28
CA GLY A 74 -6.83 17.79 0.74
C GLY A 74 -5.63 16.94 1.15
N PRO A 75 -5.53 15.72 0.58
CA PRO A 75 -4.58 14.70 1.01
C PRO A 75 -3.14 15.06 0.63
N ASN A 76 -2.18 15.04 1.57
CA ASN A 76 -0.77 15.30 1.20
C ASN A 76 -0.11 14.08 0.54
N LEU A 77 -0.75 12.90 0.56
CA LEU A 77 -0.34 11.76 -0.26
C LEU A 77 -0.96 11.89 -1.67
N HIS A 78 -0.17 12.36 -2.64
CA HIS A 78 -0.67 12.65 -3.98
C HIS A 78 -0.36 11.57 -5.04
N HIS A 79 0.22 10.43 -4.63
CA HIS A 79 0.46 9.30 -5.52
C HIS A 79 -0.86 8.68 -6.01
N LYS A 80 -0.95 8.39 -7.31
CA LYS A 80 -2.10 7.73 -7.93
C LYS A 80 -1.58 6.54 -8.73
N PHE A 81 -1.59 5.37 -8.11
CA PHE A 81 -1.24 4.14 -8.79
C PHE A 81 -1.91 2.92 -8.18
N LEU A 82 -1.95 1.83 -8.95
CA LEU A 82 -2.42 0.51 -8.53
C LEU A 82 -1.49 -0.55 -9.12
N VAL A 83 -0.84 -1.33 -8.26
CA VAL A 83 -0.05 -2.50 -8.68
C VAL A 83 -0.92 -3.75 -8.57
N ILE A 84 -0.90 -4.60 -9.60
CA ILE A 84 -1.66 -5.86 -9.64
C ILE A 84 -0.71 -7.01 -10.00
N ASP A 85 -0.96 -8.18 -9.42
CA ASP A 85 -0.23 -9.43 -9.64
C ASP A 85 1.29 -9.26 -9.38
N PHE A 86 1.62 -8.54 -8.30
CA PHE A 86 3.00 -8.35 -7.85
C PHE A 86 3.73 -9.69 -7.66
N ASN A 87 5.03 -9.69 -7.96
CA ASN A 87 5.91 -10.86 -7.92
C ASN A 87 5.50 -12.01 -8.88
N THR A 88 4.72 -11.69 -9.92
CA THR A 88 4.39 -12.62 -11.01
C THR A 88 4.86 -12.07 -12.37
N PRO A 89 5.02 -12.92 -13.40
CA PRO A 89 5.29 -12.45 -14.76
C PRO A 89 4.22 -11.53 -15.35
N ASP A 90 2.99 -11.57 -14.81
CA ASP A 90 1.85 -10.75 -15.25
C ASP A 90 1.70 -9.43 -14.47
N ALA A 91 2.71 -9.10 -13.66
CA ALA A 91 2.75 -7.88 -12.87
C ALA A 91 2.56 -6.63 -13.75
N ARG A 92 1.67 -5.75 -13.29
CA ARG A 92 1.33 -4.52 -14.01
C ARG A 92 1.01 -3.39 -13.05
N VAL A 93 1.22 -2.17 -13.52
CA VAL A 93 0.86 -0.96 -12.78
C VAL A 93 -0.05 -0.08 -13.61
N TRP A 94 -1.09 0.42 -12.96
CA TRP A 94 -1.89 1.54 -13.44
C TRP A 94 -1.40 2.81 -12.76
N THR A 95 -1.16 3.89 -13.49
CA THR A 95 -0.71 5.17 -12.93
C THR A 95 -1.06 6.35 -13.84
N GLY A 96 -1.02 7.57 -13.35
CA GLY A 96 -1.26 8.78 -14.14
C GLY A 96 -1.70 9.96 -13.29
N SER A 97 -2.45 10.87 -13.93
CA SER A 97 -3.14 11.96 -13.21
C SER A 97 -4.49 11.53 -12.64
N TYR A 98 -4.97 10.34 -13.04
CA TYR A 98 -6.28 9.81 -12.68
C TYR A 98 -6.46 9.61 -11.17
N ASN A 99 -7.38 10.37 -10.56
CA ASN A 99 -7.88 10.08 -9.22
C ASN A 99 -9.04 9.09 -9.34
N PHE A 100 -9.07 7.99 -8.57
CA PHE A 100 -10.18 7.03 -8.57
C PHE A 100 -11.48 7.62 -7.98
N SER A 101 -12.11 8.53 -8.72
CA SER A 101 -13.17 9.43 -8.26
C SER A 101 -14.12 9.79 -9.40
N LYS A 102 -15.38 10.12 -9.06
CA LYS A 102 -16.40 10.48 -10.07
C LYS A 102 -16.02 11.68 -10.96
N PRO A 103 -15.38 12.75 -10.47
CA PRO A 103 -14.97 13.87 -11.33
C PRO A 103 -13.93 13.45 -12.38
N ALA A 104 -13.02 12.54 -12.04
CA ALA A 104 -12.05 11.99 -12.98
C ALA A 104 -12.70 11.23 -14.14
N ASP A 105 -13.76 10.47 -13.87
CA ASP A 105 -14.52 9.72 -14.88
C ASP A 105 -15.32 10.61 -15.84
N LEU A 106 -15.83 11.75 -15.36
CA LEU A 106 -16.92 12.47 -16.03
C LEU A 106 -16.63 13.93 -16.40
N GLN A 107 -15.64 14.57 -15.78
CA GLN A 107 -15.46 16.02 -15.86
C GLN A 107 -14.02 16.43 -16.17
N ASN A 108 -13.03 15.77 -15.58
CA ASN A 108 -11.64 16.16 -15.72
C ASN A 108 -10.98 15.48 -16.94
N GLY A 109 -10.07 16.20 -17.61
CA GLY A 109 -9.16 15.62 -18.60
C GLY A 109 -8.00 14.92 -17.91
N GLU A 110 -8.24 13.73 -17.35
CA GLU A 110 -7.22 12.92 -16.67
C GLU A 110 -6.71 11.79 -17.56
N ASN A 111 -5.48 11.34 -17.30
CA ASN A 111 -4.85 10.24 -18.00
C ASN A 111 -4.60 9.06 -17.06
N LEU A 112 -4.81 7.85 -17.59
CA LEU A 112 -4.56 6.61 -16.89
C LEU A 112 -3.77 5.67 -17.82
N LEU A 113 -2.56 5.34 -17.40
CA LEU A 113 -1.64 4.48 -18.15
C LEU A 113 -1.59 3.11 -17.51
N LEU A 114 -1.63 2.07 -18.34
CA LEU A 114 -1.35 0.70 -17.94
C LEU A 114 0.03 0.30 -18.47
N ILE A 115 0.94 -0.03 -17.56
CA ILE A 115 2.28 -0.51 -17.87
C ILE A 115 2.37 -1.98 -17.47
N ARG A 116 2.61 -2.85 -18.46
CA ARG A 116 2.81 -4.30 -18.29
C ARG A 116 4.29 -4.62 -18.36
N ASP A 117 5.02 -4.19 -17.34
CA ASP A 117 6.43 -4.49 -17.18
C ASP A 117 6.67 -4.80 -15.71
N GLN A 118 7.23 -5.98 -15.43
CA GLN A 118 7.44 -6.46 -14.07
C GLN A 118 8.39 -5.55 -13.29
N LYS A 119 9.44 -5.02 -13.93
CA LYS A 119 10.42 -4.16 -13.25
C LYS A 119 9.79 -2.84 -12.85
N ILE A 120 8.98 -2.26 -13.74
CA ILE A 120 8.25 -1.02 -13.43
C ILE A 120 7.23 -1.28 -12.31
N ALA A 121 6.44 -2.35 -12.41
CA ALA A 121 5.49 -2.72 -11.36
C ALA A 121 6.16 -2.94 -9.99
N THR A 122 7.34 -3.57 -9.97
CA THR A 122 8.15 -3.73 -8.75
C THR A 122 8.60 -2.39 -8.18
N SER A 123 9.08 -1.45 -8.99
CA SER A 123 9.45 -0.11 -8.50
C SER A 123 8.29 0.63 -7.83
N TYR A 124 7.09 0.53 -8.41
CA TYR A 124 5.89 1.10 -7.80
C TYR A 124 5.47 0.37 -6.51
N MET A 125 5.65 -0.95 -6.44
CA MET A 125 5.40 -1.70 -5.21
C MET A 125 6.37 -1.29 -4.09
N VAL A 126 7.66 -1.17 -4.39
CA VAL A 126 8.68 -0.70 -3.44
C VAL A 126 8.32 0.68 -2.89
N GLU A 127 7.88 1.60 -3.77
CA GLU A 127 7.42 2.92 -3.33
C GLU A 127 6.17 2.83 -2.44
N GLY A 128 5.20 1.98 -2.79
CA GLY A 128 4.02 1.73 -1.97
C GLY A 128 4.36 1.24 -0.57
N ILE A 129 5.29 0.29 -0.45
CA ILE A 129 5.79 -0.24 0.82
C ILE A 129 6.54 0.85 1.60
N ARG A 130 7.45 1.59 0.94
CA ARG A 130 8.20 2.68 1.57
C ARG A 130 7.28 3.71 2.22
N ILE A 131 6.22 4.12 1.50
CA ILE A 131 5.22 5.06 2.00
C ILE A 131 4.51 4.46 3.22
N PHE A 132 4.06 3.21 3.11
CA PHE A 132 3.38 2.53 4.20
C PHE A 132 4.26 2.39 5.44
N ASP A 133 5.49 1.96 5.29
CA ASP A 133 6.45 1.76 6.38
C ASP A 133 6.75 3.08 7.09
N ASP A 134 6.88 4.20 6.36
CA ASP A 134 7.02 5.53 6.96
C ASP A 134 5.81 5.84 7.85
N TYR A 135 4.59 5.68 7.35
CA TYR A 135 3.38 5.94 8.14
C TYR A 135 3.17 4.94 9.28
N HIS A 136 3.51 3.66 9.10
CA HIS A 136 3.43 2.66 10.15
C HIS A 136 4.41 2.98 11.28
N PHE A 137 5.66 3.29 10.94
CA PHE A 137 6.66 3.76 11.90
C PHE A 137 6.20 5.01 12.62
N ARG A 138 5.46 5.89 11.93
CA ARG A 138 4.81 7.04 12.56
C ARG A 138 3.86 6.60 13.67
N VAL A 139 2.90 5.74 13.38
CA VAL A 139 1.99 5.18 14.41
C VAL A 139 2.77 4.55 15.56
N THR A 140 3.78 3.71 15.26
CA THR A 140 4.52 2.98 16.28
C THR A 140 5.23 3.88 17.28
N GLN A 141 5.84 5.01 16.87
CA GLN A 141 6.43 5.89 17.90
C GLN A 141 5.35 6.66 18.70
N GLU A 142 4.11 6.80 18.22
CA GLU A 142 3.03 7.48 18.97
C GLU A 142 2.56 6.54 20.06
N ASP A 143 2.25 5.30 19.67
CA ASP A 143 1.94 4.19 20.57
C ASP A 143 3.04 4.02 21.63
N ALA A 144 4.31 4.10 21.23
CA ALA A 144 5.45 4.00 22.16
C ALA A 144 5.56 5.22 23.10
N ALA A 145 5.34 6.44 22.61
CA ALA A 145 5.36 7.64 23.44
C ALA A 145 4.23 7.65 24.47
N GLU A 146 3.02 7.23 24.06
CA GLU A 146 1.86 7.07 24.94
C GLU A 146 2.11 5.99 26.01
N ALA A 147 2.66 4.84 25.59
CA ALA A 147 3.04 3.76 26.50
C ALA A 147 4.28 4.08 27.36
N LYS A 148 4.90 5.25 27.20
CA LYS A 148 6.19 5.65 27.83
C LYS A 148 7.29 4.60 27.63
N LYS A 149 7.25 3.90 26.49
CA LYS A 149 8.21 2.86 26.11
C LYS A 149 9.34 3.49 25.30
N THR A 150 10.58 3.32 25.74
CA THR A 150 11.75 3.73 24.95
C THR A 150 11.98 2.75 23.82
N SER A 151 11.77 3.18 22.57
CA SER A 151 12.20 2.43 21.40
C SER A 151 13.72 2.45 21.33
N SER A 152 14.36 1.30 21.52
CA SER A 152 15.80 1.12 21.36
C SER A 152 16.07 -0.05 20.42
N LEU A 153 17.18 0.00 19.69
CA LEU A 153 17.60 -1.12 18.86
C LEU A 153 17.86 -2.32 19.78
N GLN A 154 17.20 -3.44 19.49
CA GLN A 154 17.48 -4.68 20.18
C GLN A 154 18.82 -5.23 19.70
N LYS A 155 19.59 -5.77 20.64
CA LYS A 155 20.83 -6.49 20.30
C LYS A 155 20.46 -7.83 19.65
N ALA A 156 21.40 -8.39 18.90
CA ALA A 156 21.25 -9.74 18.39
C ALA A 156 20.99 -10.72 19.56
N PRO A 157 20.10 -11.71 19.39
CA PRO A 157 19.82 -12.72 20.41
C PRO A 157 21.07 -13.51 20.75
N THR A 158 21.20 -13.93 22.00
CA THR A 158 22.26 -14.87 22.42
C THR A 158 21.81 -16.32 22.30
N ALA A 159 22.75 -17.26 22.41
CA ALA A 159 22.45 -18.68 22.27
C ALA A 159 21.45 -19.13 23.35
N GLY A 160 20.26 -19.59 22.93
CA GLY A 160 19.19 -20.04 23.81
C GLY A 160 18.07 -19.02 24.05
N GLU A 161 18.20 -17.79 23.54
CA GLU A 161 17.11 -16.81 23.52
C GLU A 161 16.28 -16.92 22.23
N ASP A 162 14.99 -16.65 22.34
CA ASP A 162 14.14 -16.53 21.17
C ASP A 162 14.56 -15.32 20.34
N PRO A 163 14.76 -15.48 19.02
CA PRO A 163 15.14 -14.37 18.20
C PRO A 163 14.01 -13.34 18.06
N TRP A 164 14.36 -12.06 17.99
CA TRP A 164 13.36 -10.99 17.78
C TRP A 164 12.68 -11.05 16.40
N TRP A 165 13.21 -11.85 15.47
CA TRP A 165 12.56 -12.20 14.20
C TRP A 165 11.78 -13.53 14.25
N ALA A 166 11.63 -14.18 15.42
CA ALA A 166 10.90 -15.46 15.52
C ALA A 166 9.46 -15.34 15.02
N GLU A 167 8.84 -14.19 15.23
CA GLU A 167 7.51 -13.85 14.74
C GLU A 167 7.39 -13.87 13.21
N ASP A 168 8.47 -13.56 12.46
CA ASP A 168 8.47 -13.60 10.99
C ASP A 168 8.40 -15.04 10.42
N TYR A 169 8.57 -16.04 11.29
CA TYR A 169 8.52 -17.46 10.99
C TYR A 169 7.39 -18.20 11.71
N THR A 170 6.64 -17.52 12.59
CA THR A 170 5.59 -18.15 13.41
C THR A 170 4.24 -17.47 13.28
N ASP A 171 4.19 -16.15 13.05
CA ASP A 171 2.95 -15.43 12.78
C ASP A 171 2.52 -15.62 11.32
N PRO A 172 1.30 -16.14 11.05
CA PRO A 172 0.85 -16.41 9.69
C PRO A 172 0.84 -15.20 8.75
N PHE A 173 0.59 -14.00 9.27
CA PHE A 173 0.63 -12.77 8.46
C PHE A 173 2.07 -12.38 8.14
N LYS A 174 2.97 -12.43 9.12
CA LYS A 174 4.39 -12.09 8.88
C LYS A 174 5.11 -13.10 8.01
N ILE A 175 4.79 -14.39 8.14
CA ILE A 175 5.31 -15.43 7.23
C ILE A 175 4.96 -15.10 5.78
N ARG A 176 3.69 -14.74 5.53
CA ARG A 176 3.23 -14.40 4.18
C ARG A 176 3.94 -13.17 3.63
N ASP A 177 4.10 -12.14 4.45
CA ASP A 177 4.76 -10.90 4.05
C ASP A 177 6.24 -11.16 3.74
N ARG A 178 6.92 -11.95 4.58
CA ARG A 178 8.30 -12.41 4.34
C ARG A 178 8.41 -13.17 3.02
N GLU A 179 7.49 -14.09 2.73
CA GLU A 179 7.49 -14.88 1.48
C GLU A 179 7.17 -14.04 0.24
N LEU A 180 6.29 -13.04 0.37
CA LEU A 180 5.90 -12.16 -0.73
C LEU A 180 7.05 -11.25 -1.17
N PHE A 181 7.92 -10.85 -0.24
CA PHE A 181 9.03 -9.91 -0.44
C PHE A 181 10.43 -10.54 -0.35
N ALA A 182 10.54 -11.87 -0.35
CA ALA A 182 11.81 -12.61 -0.31
C ALA A 182 12.62 -12.52 -1.61
#